data_AF-A0A1G9PNV2-F1
#
_entry.id   AF-A0A1G9PNV2-F1
#
_cell.length_a   1.000
_cell.length_b   1.000
_cell.length_c   1.000
_cell.angle_alpha   90.00
_cell.angle_beta   90.00
_cell.angle_gamma   90.00
#
_symmetry.space_group_name_H-M   'P 1'
#
loop_
_entity.id
_entity.type
_entity.pdbx_description
1 polymer ?
#
loop_
_entity_poly.entity_id
_entity_poly.type
_entity_poly.pdbx_seq_one_letter_code
_entity_poly.pdbx_strand_id
1 'polypeptide(L)' 'MYEYKFIEVPLKKGFKVKSGDTFEDCKSVINKESKNGWRLKQVIIPANENTGFAAPGVAAPYCYQIIFEKEINS' A
#
# COMPACT_ATOMS: atom_id res chain seq x y z
N MET A 1 0.72 -14.52 19.63
CA MET A 1 0.92 -13.05 19.42
C MET A 1 1.04 -12.83 17.91
N TYR A 2 0.85 -11.62 17.37
CA TYR A 2 1.02 -11.38 15.93
C TYR A 2 2.16 -10.39 15.67
N GLU A 3 3.01 -10.70 14.70
CA GLU A 3 3.92 -9.74 14.09
C GLU A 3 3.23 -9.07 12.90
N TYR A 4 3.50 -7.77 12.69
CA TYR A 4 2.92 -6.99 11.61
C TYR A 4 4.00 -6.46 10.67
N LYS A 5 3.68 -6.44 9.38
CA LYS A 5 4.53 -5.90 8.32
C LYS A 5 3.75 -4.89 7.49
N PHE A 6 4.38 -3.75 7.22
CA PHE A 6 3.81 -2.66 6.44
C PHE A 6 4.63 -2.49 5.17
N ILE A 7 3.98 -2.51 4.01
CA ILE A 7 4.64 -2.33 2.72
C ILE A 7 3.96 -1.18 1.97
N GLU A 8 4.74 -0.17 1.62
CA GLU A 8 4.29 0.93 0.78
C GLU A 8 4.48 0.58 -0.70
N VAL A 9 3.44 0.83 -1.49
CA VAL A 9 3.46 0.74 -2.95
C VAL A 9 3.19 2.13 -3.51
N PRO A 10 4.23 2.87 -3.95
CA PRO A 10 4.10 4.23 -4.44
C PRO A 10 3.16 4.31 -5.66
N LEU A 11 2.33 5.36 -5.72
CA LEU A 11 1.52 5.60 -6.90
C LEU A 11 2.39 5.93 -8.11
N LYS A 12 2.20 5.22 -9.22
CA LYS A 12 2.84 5.54 -10.50
C LYS A 12 2.38 6.92 -10.96
N LYS A 13 3.33 7.77 -11.38
CA LYS A 13 3.09 9.12 -11.92
C LYS A 13 3.63 9.19 -13.35
N GLY A 14 2.86 9.78 -14.27
CA GLY A 14 3.30 10.04 -15.64
C GLY A 14 2.18 9.99 -16.66
N PHE A 15 2.40 10.58 -17.83
CA PHE A 15 1.40 10.72 -18.90
C PHE A 15 0.90 9.39 -19.49
N LYS A 16 1.61 8.27 -19.26
CA LYS A 16 1.25 6.94 -19.75
C LYS A 16 0.68 6.00 -18.69
N VAL A 17 0.56 6.46 -17.44
CA VAL A 17 0.04 5.65 -16.33
C VAL A 17 -1.47 5.53 -16.49
N LYS A 18 -1.97 4.29 -16.47
CA LYS A 18 -3.40 4.01 -16.48
C LYS A 18 -3.92 3.81 -15.06
N SER A 19 -5.19 4.14 -14.86
CA SER A 19 -5.90 3.79 -13.64
C SER A 19 -5.80 2.28 -13.40
N GLY A 20 -5.30 1.89 -12.22
CA GLY A 20 -5.12 0.49 -11.85
C GLY A 20 -3.70 -0.06 -12.03
N ASP A 21 -2.78 0.62 -12.72
CA ASP A 21 -1.40 0.13 -12.93
C ASP A 21 -0.64 -0.07 -11.61
N THR A 22 -0.93 0.74 -10.60
CA THR A 22 -0.34 0.56 -9.26
C THR A 22 -1.03 -0.56 -8.49
N PHE A 23 -2.31 -0.82 -8.77
CA PHE A 23 -3.05 -1.90 -8.11
C PHE A 23 -2.56 -3.28 -8.55
N GLU A 24 -2.08 -3.44 -9.77
CA GLU A 24 -1.39 -4.66 -10.21
C GLU A 24 -0.09 -4.90 -9.44
N ASP A 25 0.68 -3.85 -9.12
CA ASP A 25 1.86 -3.98 -8.26
C ASP A 25 1.46 -4.41 -6.85
N CYS A 26 0.37 -3.85 -6.30
CA CYS A 26 -0.19 -4.30 -5.02
C CYS A 26 -0.53 -5.79 -5.02
N LYS A 27 -1.17 -6.31 -6.09
CA LYS A 27 -1.45 -7.75 -6.24
C LYS A 27 -0.18 -8.58 -6.24
N SER A 28 0.86 -8.11 -6.93
CA SER A 28 2.17 -8.78 -6.96
C SER A 28 2.79 -8.88 -5.57
N VAL A 29 2.76 -7.78 -4.80
CA VAL A 29 3.23 -7.75 -3.40
C VAL A 29 2.42 -8.70 -2.52
N ILE A 30 1.09 -8.69 -2.61
CA ILE A 30 0.21 -9.58 -1.84
C ILE A 30 0.53 -11.05 -2.13
N ASN A 31 0.66 -11.42 -3.41
CA ASN A 31 0.98 -12.79 -3.80
C ASN A 31 2.38 -13.22 -3.32
N LYS A 32 3.37 -12.32 -3.39
CA LYS A 32 4.73 -12.60 -2.92
C LYS A 32 4.77 -12.83 -1.41
N GLU A 33 4.17 -11.94 -0.63
CA GLU A 33 4.20 -12.03 0.83
C GLU A 33 3.33 -13.19 1.35
N SER A 34 2.21 -13.48 0.69
CA SER A 34 1.39 -14.66 1.00
C SER A 34 2.19 -15.96 0.84
N LYS A 35 3.01 -16.08 -0.22
CA LYS A 35 3.93 -17.22 -0.39
C LYS A 35 5.01 -17.29 0.70
N ASN A 36 5.35 -16.16 1.32
CA ASN A 36 6.31 -16.08 2.43
C ASN A 36 5.66 -16.32 3.81
N GLY A 37 4.40 -16.74 3.85
CA GLY A 37 3.68 -17.07 5.08
C GLY A 37 3.07 -15.86 5.79
N TRP A 38 2.98 -14.70 5.13
CA TRP A 38 2.29 -13.53 5.66
C TRP A 38 0.83 -13.53 5.25
N ARG A 39 -0.08 -13.26 6.18
CA ARG A 39 -1.51 -13.10 5.90
C ARG A 39 -1.80 -11.64 5.59
N LEU A 40 -2.47 -11.38 4.47
CA LEU A 40 -2.98 -10.04 4.17
C LEU A 40 -4.00 -9.64 5.25
N LYS A 41 -3.76 -8.50 5.90
CA LYS A 41 -4.66 -7.93 6.90
C LYS A 41 -5.51 -6.81 6.33
N GLN A 42 -4.89 -5.84 5.66
CA GLN A 42 -5.58 -4.65 5.15
C GLN A 42 -4.78 -3.97 4.04
N VAL A 43 -5.47 -3.27 3.15
CA VAL A 43 -4.87 -2.27 2.25
C VAL A 43 -5.50 -0.93 2.59
N ILE A 44 -4.68 0.08 2.88
CA ILE A 44 -5.12 1.44 3.17
C ILE A 44 -4.50 2.43 2.18
N ILE A 45 -5.14 3.58 2.08
CA ILE A 45 -4.67 4.72 1.30
C ILE A 45 -4.33 5.82 2.32
N PRO A 46 -3.05 6.04 2.65
CA PRO A 46 -2.68 7.03 3.65
C PRO A 46 -3.05 8.45 3.20
N ALA A 47 -3.49 9.26 4.16
CA ALA A 47 -3.68 10.68 3.96
C ALA A 47 -2.33 11.35 3.71
N ASN A 48 -2.29 12.29 2.77
CA ASN A 48 -1.13 13.13 2.58
C ASN A 48 -1.24 14.34 3.51
N GLU A 49 -0.57 14.27 4.65
CA GLU A 49 -0.58 15.35 5.66
C GLU A 49 0.29 16.56 5.22
N ASN A 50 1.15 16.40 4.20
CA ASN A 50 2.07 17.43 3.72
C ASN A 50 1.58 18.07 2.40
N THR A 51 0.33 18.53 2.37
CA THR A 51 -0.26 19.25 1.23
C THR A 51 0.12 20.73 1.24
N GLY A 52 1.42 21.05 1.28
CA GLY A 52 1.89 22.44 1.06
C GLY A 52 1.65 22.94 -0.38
N PHE A 53 1.36 22.01 -1.33
CA PHE A 53 1.24 22.28 -2.76
C PHE A 53 -0.04 21.75 -3.42
N ALA A 54 -0.92 21.06 -2.68
CA ALA A 54 -2.21 20.66 -3.21
C ALA A 54 -3.23 21.75 -2.91
N ALA A 55 -4.10 22.07 -3.87
CA ALA A 55 -5.17 23.03 -3.67
C ALA A 55 -5.96 22.68 -2.38
N PRO A 56 -6.42 23.68 -1.60
CA PRO A 56 -7.28 23.44 -0.45
C PRO A 56 -8.42 22.50 -0.82
N GLY A 57 -8.55 21.37 -0.14
CA GLY A 57 -9.57 20.34 -0.42
C GLY A 57 -9.15 19.19 -1.33
N VAL A 58 -7.90 19.14 -1.83
CA VAL A 58 -7.39 18.01 -2.64
C VAL A 58 -6.35 17.23 -1.84
N ALA A 59 -6.81 16.27 -1.03
CA ALA A 59 -5.93 15.25 -0.46
C ALA A 59 -5.62 14.20 -1.55
N ALA A 60 -4.47 14.33 -2.22
CA ALA A 60 -4.00 13.31 -3.15
C ALA A 60 -3.19 12.26 -2.38
N PRO A 61 -3.60 10.97 -2.40
CA PRO A 61 -2.79 9.92 -1.79
C PRO A 61 -1.46 9.76 -2.51
N TYR A 62 -0.43 9.29 -1.80
CA TYR A 62 0.92 9.13 -2.36
C TYR A 62 1.33 7.67 -2.57
N CYS A 63 0.68 6.72 -1.89
CA CYS A 63 0.91 5.29 -2.04
C CYS A 63 -0.35 4.48 -1.69
N TYR A 64 -0.30 3.17 -1.93
CA TYR A 64 -1.06 2.20 -1.16
C TYR A 64 -0.16 1.68 -0.04
N GLN A 65 -0.72 1.48 1.15
CA GLN A 65 -0.03 0.79 2.24
C GLN A 65 -0.71 -0.55 2.49
N ILE A 66 0.04 -1.63 2.33
CA ILE A 66 -0.42 -3.00 2.49
C ILE A 66 0.09 -3.50 3.84
N ILE A 67 -0.84 -3.95 4.68
CA ILE A 67 -0.59 -4.44 6.03
C ILE A 67 -0.75 -5.95 6.03
N PHE A 68 0.27 -6.65 6.52
CA PHE A 68 0.27 -8.08 6.74
C PHE A 68 0.43 -8.42 8.21
N GLU A 69 -0.11 -9.57 8.61
CA GLU A 69 0.08 -10.16 9.93
C GLU A 69 0.62 -11.59 9.80
N LYS A 70 1.41 -12.03 10.77
CA LYS A 70 1.83 -13.42 10.91
C LYS A 70 1.79 -13.83 12.37
N GLU A 71 1.33 -15.05 12.64
CA GLU A 71 1.25 -15.57 14.00
C GLU A 71 2.66 -15.91 14.51
N ILE A 72 2.99 -15.39 15.69
CA ILE A 72 4.17 -15.75 16.45
C ILE A 72 3.79 -16.96 17.30
N ASN A 73 4.23 -18.14 16.88
CA ASN A 73 4.15 -19.34 17.70
C ASN A 73 5.20 -19.23 18.80
N SER A 74 4.74 -19.11 20.05
CA SER A 74 5.56 -19.15 21.26
C SER A 74 5.79 -20.58 21.71
#